data_AF-A0A4Z1DM73-F1
#
_entry.id   AF-A0A4Z1DM73-F1
#
_cell.length_a   1.000
_cell.length_b   1.000
_cell.length_c   1.000
_cell.angle_alpha   90.00
_cell.angle_beta   90.00
_cell.angle_gamma   90.00
#
_symmetry.space_group_name_H-M   'P 1'
#
loop_
_entity.id
_entity.type
_entity.pdbx_description
1 polymer ?
#
loop_
_entity_poly.entity_id
_entity_poly.type
_entity_poly.pdbx_seq_one_letter_code
_entity_poly.pdbx_strand_id
1 'polypeptide(L)'
;MSAPDGRPVGAEHSIGQLVASATTEMSALVHDEIALAKAQLKRDVKRGAASGGAFSGAGAVLVFSLPMLNFALAYGIRTWSHWNLAVCFLLSFAANVLVAGLLALIGVVFAKKAKKSKGPQKVAASVKQSAGVLQNAKPHPRELPAADRAHKAVARSSS
;
A
#
# COMPACT_ATOMS: atom_id res chain seq x y z
N MET A 1 63.85 -29.56 -5.41
CA MET A 1 62.89 -30.26 -4.53
C MET A 1 61.70 -29.34 -4.31
N SER A 2 60.53 -29.70 -4.82
CA SER A 2 59.29 -28.91 -4.72
C SER A 2 58.54 -29.26 -3.44
N ALA A 3 58.16 -28.25 -2.66
CA ALA A 3 57.30 -28.41 -1.49
C ALA A 3 55.85 -28.72 -1.95
N PRO A 4 55.12 -29.63 -1.29
CA PRO A 4 53.69 -29.77 -1.51
C PRO A 4 52.93 -28.70 -0.72
N ASP A 5 52.21 -27.83 -1.42
CA ASP A 5 51.26 -26.89 -0.82
C ASP A 5 50.11 -27.65 -0.17
N GLY A 6 50.08 -27.65 1.16
CA GLY A 6 49.00 -28.19 1.99
C GLY A 6 47.77 -27.29 2.03
N ARG A 7 47.18 -26.96 0.87
CA ARG A 7 45.81 -26.42 0.87
C ARG A 7 44.86 -27.57 1.20
N PRO A 8 44.06 -27.50 2.28
CA PRO A 8 43.05 -28.50 2.55
C PRO A 8 41.98 -28.42 1.46
N VAL A 9 42.12 -29.25 0.44
CA VAL A 9 41.05 -29.59 -0.50
C VAL A 9 40.19 -30.62 0.21
N GLY A 10 38.95 -30.24 0.54
CA GLY A 10 37.97 -31.16 1.14
C GLY A 10 37.84 -31.05 2.65
N ALA A 11 37.48 -29.86 3.16
CA ALA A 11 36.59 -29.86 4.31
C ALA A 11 35.22 -30.27 3.77
N GLU A 12 34.86 -31.55 3.92
CA GLU A 12 33.50 -32.02 3.68
C GLU A 12 32.58 -31.17 4.54
N HIS A 13 31.93 -30.20 3.91
CA HIS A 13 31.02 -29.30 4.60
C HIS A 13 29.94 -30.20 5.18
N SER A 14 29.89 -30.33 6.50
CA SER A 14 28.89 -31.15 7.18
C SER A 14 27.50 -30.79 6.62
N ILE A 15 26.62 -31.77 6.45
CA ILE A 15 25.26 -31.54 5.94
C ILE A 15 24.57 -30.38 6.71
N GLY A 16 24.86 -30.23 8.00
CA GLY A 16 24.37 -29.10 8.81
C GLY A 16 24.92 -27.74 8.39
N GLN A 17 26.16 -27.67 7.90
CA GLN A 17 26.82 -26.45 7.45
C GLN A 17 26.37 -26.05 6.03
N LEU A 18 26.04 -27.02 5.18
CA LEU A 18 25.38 -26.80 3.87
C LEU A 18 23.96 -26.25 4.04
N VAL A 19 23.19 -26.85 4.95
CA VAL A 19 21.83 -26.38 5.28
C VAL A 19 21.86 -24.99 5.92
N ALA A 20 22.82 -24.72 6.81
CA ALA A 20 23.00 -23.40 7.41
C ALA A 20 23.34 -22.33 6.35
N SER A 21 24.22 -22.65 5.40
CA SER A 21 24.60 -21.74 4.32
C SER A 21 23.44 -21.49 3.36
N ALA A 22 22.71 -22.55 2.95
CA ALA A 22 21.54 -22.43 2.09
C ALA A 22 20.41 -21.61 2.75
N THR A 23 20.18 -21.78 4.05
CA THR A 23 19.20 -21.00 4.82
C THR A 23 19.59 -19.52 4.92
N THR A 24 20.89 -19.25 4.99
CA THR A 24 21.43 -17.89 5.00
C THR A 24 21.24 -17.21 3.64
N GLU A 25 21.50 -17.90 2.53
CA GLU A 25 21.26 -17.36 1.19
C GLU A 25 19.77 -17.14 0.89
N MET A 26 18.89 -18.05 1.34
CA MET A 26 17.45 -17.83 1.25
C MET A 26 17.00 -16.61 2.07
N SER A 27 17.56 -16.40 3.27
CA SER A 27 17.27 -15.20 4.06
C SER A 27 17.73 -13.92 3.37
N ALA A 28 18.89 -13.96 2.70
CA ALA A 28 19.41 -12.83 1.93
C ALA A 28 18.49 -12.50 0.72
N LEU A 29 18.04 -13.53 -0.02
CA LEU A 29 17.11 -13.35 -1.14
C LEU A 29 15.77 -12.72 -0.70
N VAL A 30 15.19 -13.23 0.39
CA VAL A 30 13.94 -12.70 0.93
C VAL A 30 14.09 -11.24 1.36
N HIS A 31 15.24 -10.88 1.94
CA HIS A 31 15.50 -9.49 2.32
C HIS A 31 15.58 -8.56 1.11
N ASP A 32 16.19 -9.03 0.01
CA ASP A 32 16.31 -8.27 -1.22
C ASP A 32 14.95 -8.11 -1.93
N GLU A 33 14.12 -9.16 -1.97
CA GLU A 33 12.75 -9.10 -2.51
C GLU A 33 11.88 -8.10 -1.72
N ILE A 34 12.03 -8.07 -0.39
CA ILE A 34 11.35 -7.09 0.47
C ILE A 34 11.87 -5.68 0.22
N ALA A 35 13.19 -5.51 0.04
CA ALA A 35 13.79 -4.22 -0.27
C ALA A 35 13.28 -3.69 -1.62
N LEU A 36 13.17 -4.56 -2.61
CA LEU A 36 12.62 -4.26 -3.93
C LEU A 36 11.13 -3.90 -3.85
N ALA A 37 10.32 -4.71 -3.16
CA ALA A 37 8.91 -4.45 -2.95
C ALA A 37 8.68 -3.12 -2.23
N LYS A 38 9.51 -2.78 -1.23
CA LYS A 38 9.49 -1.46 -0.57
C LYS A 38 9.84 -0.34 -1.54
N ALA A 39 10.83 -0.52 -2.42
CA ALA A 39 11.19 0.48 -3.41
C ALA A 39 10.05 0.69 -4.42
N GLN A 40 9.39 -0.39 -4.86
CA GLN A 40 8.24 -0.32 -5.76
C GLN A 40 7.05 0.39 -5.10
N LEU A 41 6.73 0.05 -3.85
CA LEU A 41 5.69 0.72 -3.08
C LEU A 41 5.97 2.22 -2.92
N LYS A 42 7.21 2.62 -2.62
CA LYS A 42 7.60 4.04 -2.55
C LYS A 42 7.42 4.75 -3.89
N ARG A 43 7.75 4.10 -5.01
CA ARG A 43 7.54 4.65 -6.36
C ARG A 43 6.05 4.80 -6.66
N ASP A 44 5.24 3.80 -6.31
CA ASP A 44 3.78 3.83 -6.50
C ASP A 44 3.13 4.93 -5.66
N VAL A 45 3.53 5.08 -4.39
CA VAL A 45 3.09 6.18 -3.52
C VAL A 45 3.50 7.52 -4.09
N LYS A 46 4.75 7.69 -4.54
CA LYS A 46 5.22 8.96 -5.13
C LYS A 46 4.43 9.30 -6.40
N ARG A 47 4.17 8.32 -7.26
CA ARG A 47 3.39 8.50 -8.50
C ARG A 47 1.91 8.78 -8.21
N GLY A 48 1.34 8.10 -7.23
CA GLY A 48 -0.01 8.33 -6.73
C GLY A 48 -0.16 9.71 -6.07
N ALA A 49 0.83 10.14 -5.29
CA ALA A 49 0.84 11.45 -4.65
C ALA A 49 1.00 12.59 -5.67
N ALA A 50 1.90 12.44 -6.65
CA ALA A 50 2.10 13.44 -7.70
C ALA A 50 0.83 13.63 -8.54
N SER A 51 0.21 12.53 -8.96
CA SER A 51 -1.05 12.58 -9.72
C SER A 51 -2.21 13.10 -8.85
N GLY A 52 -2.34 12.63 -7.61
CA GLY A 52 -3.36 13.10 -6.67
C GLY A 52 -3.26 14.59 -6.35
N GLY A 53 -2.05 15.11 -6.17
CA GLY A 53 -1.79 16.53 -5.98
C GLY A 53 -2.15 17.36 -7.21
N ALA A 54 -1.72 16.93 -8.41
CA ALA A 54 -2.04 17.61 -9.66
C ALA A 54 -3.56 17.61 -9.95
N PHE A 55 -4.25 16.49 -9.70
CA PHE A 55 -5.71 16.40 -9.83
C PHE A 55 -6.44 17.32 -8.84
N SER A 56 -5.94 17.43 -7.61
CA SER A 56 -6.54 18.33 -6.61
C SER A 56 -6.37 19.80 -7.01
N GLY A 57 -5.18 20.17 -7.51
CA GLY A 57 -4.92 21.51 -8.05
C GLY A 57 -5.78 21.82 -9.28
N ALA A 58 -5.88 20.90 -10.24
CA ALA A 58 -6.73 21.05 -11.42
C ALA A 58 -8.21 21.21 -11.02
N GLY A 59 -8.69 20.43 -10.05
CA GLY A 59 -10.03 20.58 -9.48
C GLY A 59 -10.27 21.96 -8.86
N ALA A 60 -9.32 22.47 -8.10
CA ALA A 60 -9.41 23.81 -7.50
C ALA A 60 -9.47 24.91 -8.57
N VAL A 61 -8.63 24.83 -9.61
CA VAL A 61 -8.64 25.79 -10.73
C VAL A 61 -9.95 25.71 -11.53
N LEU A 62 -10.50 24.51 -11.73
CA LEU A 62 -11.81 24.32 -12.36
C LEU A 62 -12.93 25.00 -11.55
N VAL A 63 -12.96 24.78 -10.22
CA VAL A 63 -13.95 25.42 -9.34
C VAL A 63 -13.78 26.94 -9.34
N PHE A 64 -12.55 27.43 -9.29
CA PHE A 64 -12.27 28.88 -9.31
C PHE A 64 -12.64 29.54 -10.65
N SER A 65 -12.58 28.80 -11.76
CA SER A 65 -12.95 29.32 -13.09
C SER A 65 -14.45 29.27 -13.40
N LEU A 66 -15.27 28.58 -12.58
CA LEU A 66 -16.73 28.47 -12.77
C LEU A 66 -17.46 29.82 -12.94
N PRO A 67 -17.18 30.88 -12.14
CA PRO A 67 -17.84 32.16 -12.33
C PRO A 67 -17.55 32.73 -13.72
N MET A 68 -16.28 32.70 -14.14
CA MET A 68 -15.86 33.22 -15.45
C MET A 68 -16.47 32.41 -16.60
N LEU A 69 -16.56 31.08 -16.47
CA LEU A 69 -17.23 30.22 -17.43
C LEU A 69 -18.72 30.53 -17.54
N ASN A 70 -19.38 30.85 -16.42
CA ASN A 70 -20.79 31.24 -16.41
C ASN A 70 -21.01 32.57 -17.15
N PHE A 71 -20.16 33.57 -16.91
CA PHE A 71 -20.17 34.82 -17.68
C PHE A 71 -20.01 34.55 -19.18
N ALA A 72 -19.01 33.75 -19.58
CA ALA A 72 -18.77 33.42 -20.98
C ALA A 72 -19.98 32.76 -21.65
N LEU A 73 -20.61 31.78 -20.98
CA LEU A 73 -21.83 31.12 -21.46
C LEU A 73 -23.01 32.09 -21.54
N ALA A 74 -23.22 32.91 -20.51
CA ALA A 74 -24.34 33.86 -20.47
C ALA A 74 -24.26 34.88 -21.61
N TYR A 75 -23.07 35.44 -21.87
CA TYR A 75 -22.83 36.32 -23.00
C TYR A 75 -22.95 35.59 -24.35
N GLY A 76 -22.48 34.34 -24.44
CA GLY A 76 -22.65 33.52 -25.64
C GLY A 76 -24.12 33.28 -26.00
N ILE A 77 -24.95 32.91 -25.01
CA ILE A 77 -26.40 32.70 -25.20
C ILE A 77 -27.10 34.03 -25.54
N ARG A 78 -26.72 35.12 -24.88
CA ARG A 78 -27.26 36.47 -25.13
C ARG A 78 -27.05 36.91 -26.58
N THR A 79 -25.90 36.59 -27.19
CA THR A 79 -25.57 36.93 -28.59
C THR A 79 -26.52 36.25 -29.59
N TRP A 80 -26.97 35.03 -29.31
CA TRP A 80 -27.85 34.27 -30.21
C TRP A 80 -29.34 34.53 -29.98
N SER A 81 -29.73 34.82 -28.75
CA SER A 81 -31.14 34.79 -28.34
C SER A 81 -31.73 36.19 -28.05
N HIS A 82 -30.91 37.22 -27.82
CA HIS A 82 -31.33 38.56 -27.35
C HIS A 82 -32.23 38.57 -26.09
N TRP A 83 -32.40 37.41 -25.44
CA TRP A 83 -33.17 37.23 -24.22
C TRP A 83 -32.57 37.95 -23.01
N ASN A 84 -33.42 38.21 -22.01
CA ASN A 84 -33.04 38.92 -20.80
C ASN A 84 -31.80 38.29 -20.14
N LEU A 85 -30.83 39.12 -19.70
CA LEU A 85 -29.55 38.62 -19.17
C LEU A 85 -29.76 37.67 -17.98
N ALA A 86 -30.76 37.94 -17.14
CA ALA A 86 -31.08 37.08 -16.00
C ALA A 86 -31.39 35.63 -16.42
N VAL A 87 -32.16 35.45 -17.49
CA VAL A 87 -32.50 34.12 -18.01
C VAL A 87 -31.26 33.42 -18.57
N CYS A 88 -30.37 34.17 -19.24
CA CYS A 88 -29.13 33.63 -19.79
C CYS A 88 -28.19 33.13 -18.68
N PHE A 89 -28.03 33.88 -17.59
CA PHE A 89 -27.24 33.43 -16.42
C PHE A 89 -27.84 32.19 -15.76
N LEU A 90 -29.17 32.15 -15.63
CA LEU A 90 -29.85 31.00 -15.02
C LEU A 90 -29.67 29.74 -15.87
N LEU A 91 -29.74 29.87 -17.19
CA LEU A 91 -29.52 28.77 -18.13
C LEU A 91 -28.05 28.30 -18.14
N SER A 92 -27.09 29.23 -18.13
CA SER A 92 -25.67 28.92 -18.00
C SER A 92 -25.35 28.20 -16.69
N PHE A 93 -25.97 28.64 -15.59
CA PHE A 93 -25.84 27.97 -14.30
C PHE A 93 -26.41 26.55 -14.35
N ALA A 94 -27.63 26.38 -14.88
CA ALA A 94 -28.25 25.08 -15.05
C ALA A 94 -27.40 24.13 -15.92
N ALA A 95 -26.83 24.63 -17.02
CA ALA A 95 -25.93 23.87 -17.88
C ALA A 95 -24.67 23.42 -17.12
N ASN A 96 -24.03 24.31 -16.34
CA ASN A 96 -22.88 23.95 -15.52
C ASN A 96 -23.22 22.91 -14.44
N VAL A 97 -24.39 23.03 -13.80
CA VAL A 97 -24.86 22.04 -12.81
C VAL A 97 -25.09 20.67 -13.45
N LEU A 98 -25.68 20.62 -14.65
CA LEU A 98 -25.86 19.37 -15.39
C LEU A 98 -24.52 18.72 -15.74
N VAL A 99 -23.56 19.49 -16.26
CA VAL A 99 -22.21 19.00 -16.56
C VAL A 99 -21.50 18.50 -15.29
N ALA A 100 -21.57 19.27 -14.20
CA ALA A 100 -20.99 18.88 -12.91
C ALA A 100 -21.62 17.60 -12.37
N GLY A 101 -22.96 17.46 -12.48
CA GLY A 101 -23.69 16.25 -12.08
C GLY A 101 -23.27 15.03 -12.91
N LEU A 102 -23.08 15.20 -14.22
CA LEU A 102 -22.62 14.12 -15.11
C LEU A 102 -21.19 13.70 -14.79
N LEU A 103 -20.28 14.66 -14.58
CA LEU A 103 -18.90 14.38 -14.15
C LEU A 103 -18.87 13.68 -12.78
N ALA A 104 -19.69 14.11 -11.84
CA ALA A 104 -19.80 13.47 -10.52
C ALA A 104 -20.32 12.03 -10.64
N LEU A 105 -21.32 11.78 -11.49
CA LEU A 105 -21.81 10.43 -11.78
C LEU A 105 -20.72 9.54 -12.37
N ILE A 106 -19.97 10.02 -13.37
CA ILE A 106 -18.86 9.29 -13.97
C ILE A 106 -17.80 8.98 -12.90
N GLY A 107 -17.43 9.97 -12.09
CA GLY A 107 -16.49 9.82 -10.98
C GLY A 107 -16.95 8.77 -9.97
N VAL A 108 -18.22 8.78 -9.59
CA VAL A 108 -18.81 7.80 -8.67
C VAL A 108 -18.85 6.41 -9.29
N VAL A 109 -19.18 6.27 -10.58
CA VAL A 109 -19.18 4.98 -11.28
C VAL A 109 -17.76 4.41 -11.36
N PHE A 110 -16.76 5.24 -11.70
CA PHE A 110 -15.35 4.84 -11.69
C PHE A 110 -14.89 4.46 -10.29
N ALA A 111 -15.23 5.24 -9.27
CA ALA A 111 -14.90 4.93 -7.89
C ALA A 111 -15.57 3.63 -7.42
N LYS A 112 -16.83 3.38 -7.79
CA LYS A 112 -17.52 2.11 -7.51
C LYS A 112 -16.83 0.94 -8.22
N LYS A 113 -16.40 1.11 -9.47
CA LYS A 113 -15.65 0.08 -10.23
C LYS A 113 -14.29 -0.21 -9.58
N ALA A 114 -13.58 0.84 -9.16
CA ALA A 114 -12.32 0.74 -8.44
C ALA A 114 -12.50 0.07 -7.06
N LYS A 115 -13.59 0.36 -6.33
CA LYS A 115 -13.94 -0.32 -5.07
C LYS A 115 -14.31 -1.79 -5.27
N LYS A 116 -14.97 -2.13 -6.40
CA LYS A 116 -15.30 -3.52 -6.75
C LYS A 116 -14.04 -4.33 -7.09
N SER A 117 -13.03 -3.67 -7.66
CA SER A 117 -11.65 -4.15 -7.73
C SER A 117 -10.99 -4.08 -6.35
N LYS A 118 -11.31 -5.04 -5.48
CA LYS A 118 -10.85 -5.19 -4.10
C LYS A 118 -9.32 -5.37 -3.91
N GLY A 119 -8.47 -4.92 -4.83
CA GLY A 119 -7.01 -5.08 -4.73
C GLY A 119 -6.39 -4.22 -3.61
N PRO A 120 -6.45 -2.88 -3.67
CA PRO A 120 -5.75 -2.02 -2.71
C PRO A 120 -6.39 -2.02 -1.31
N GLN A 121 -7.71 -2.15 -1.24
CA GLN A 121 -8.48 -2.04 0.01
C GLN A 121 -8.43 -3.33 0.85
N LYS A 122 -8.34 -4.51 0.22
CA LYS A 122 -8.12 -5.78 0.95
C LYS A 122 -6.72 -5.84 1.55
N VAL A 123 -5.71 -5.34 0.84
CA VAL A 123 -4.33 -5.32 1.36
C VAL A 123 -4.23 -4.41 2.58
N ALA A 124 -4.81 -3.21 2.52
CA ALA A 124 -4.86 -2.32 3.68
C ALA A 124 -5.68 -2.90 4.86
N ALA A 125 -6.80 -3.58 4.58
CA ALA A 125 -7.61 -4.23 5.61
C ALA A 125 -6.90 -5.44 6.23
N SER A 126 -6.25 -6.29 5.44
CA SER A 126 -5.46 -7.42 5.94
C SER A 126 -4.29 -6.96 6.80
N VAL A 127 -3.59 -5.87 6.43
CA VAL A 127 -2.50 -5.32 7.24
C VAL A 127 -3.02 -4.79 8.59
N LYS A 128 -4.15 -4.07 8.60
CA LYS A 128 -4.78 -3.62 9.85
C LYS A 128 -5.28 -4.77 10.71
N GLN A 129 -5.83 -5.81 10.09
CA GLN A 129 -6.32 -6.99 10.80
C GLN A 129 -5.16 -7.77 11.41
N SER A 130 -4.07 -8.01 10.66
CA SER A 130 -2.85 -8.65 11.16
C SER A 130 -2.19 -7.85 12.30
N ALA A 131 -2.15 -6.52 12.21
CA ALA A 131 -1.68 -5.66 13.30
C ALA A 131 -2.57 -5.79 14.55
N GLY A 132 -3.89 -5.88 14.37
CA GLY A 132 -4.84 -6.10 15.47
C GLY A 132 -4.68 -7.47 16.14
N VAL A 133 -4.37 -8.54 15.39
CA VAL A 133 -4.12 -9.87 15.99
C VAL A 133 -2.81 -9.89 16.77
N LEU A 134 -1.76 -9.25 16.25
CA LEU A 134 -0.45 -9.18 16.91
C LEU A 134 -0.46 -8.28 18.15
N GLN A 135 -1.28 -7.23 18.17
CA GLN A 135 -1.47 -6.36 19.35
C GLN A 135 -2.30 -7.03 20.46
N ASN A 136 -3.23 -7.93 20.09
CA ASN A 136 -4.03 -8.69 21.04
C ASN A 136 -3.32 -9.98 21.53
N ALA A 137 -2.26 -10.42 20.85
CA ALA A 137 -1.39 -11.49 21.34
C ALA A 137 -0.47 -10.95 22.45
N LYS A 138 -1.02 -10.85 23.67
CA LYS A 138 -0.24 -10.58 24.88
C LYS A 138 0.85 -11.67 25.01
N PRO A 139 2.13 -11.35 25.21
CA PRO A 139 3.16 -12.36 25.44
C PRO A 139 2.81 -13.09 26.73
N HIS A 140 2.34 -14.33 26.63
CA HIS A 140 2.21 -15.19 27.79
C HIS A 140 3.63 -15.51 28.28
N PRO A 141 3.99 -15.15 29.53
CA PRO A 141 5.17 -15.71 30.16
C PRO A 141 4.99 -17.22 30.15
N ARG A 142 5.85 -17.94 29.44
CA ARG A 142 5.92 -19.40 29.56
C ARG A 142 6.36 -19.68 30.98
N GLU A 143 5.42 -20.02 31.86
CA GLU A 143 5.78 -20.73 33.09
C GLU A 143 6.39 -22.06 32.66
N LEU A 144 7.70 -22.18 32.85
CA LEU A 144 8.44 -23.41 32.62
C LEU A 144 7.87 -24.46 33.58
N PRO A 145 7.26 -25.55 33.11
CA PRO A 145 6.86 -26.64 33.98
C PRO A 145 8.14 -27.33 34.45
N ALA A 146 8.50 -27.09 35.71
CA ALA A 146 9.15 -28.02 36.62
C ALA A 146 10.16 -29.02 36.00
N ALA A 147 11.14 -28.54 35.23
CA ALA A 147 12.33 -29.32 34.87
C ALA A 147 13.28 -29.55 36.08
N ASP A 148 12.84 -29.21 37.29
CA ASP A 148 13.59 -29.38 38.55
C ASP A 148 13.03 -30.50 39.46
N ARG A 149 12.05 -31.30 38.99
CA ARG A 149 11.54 -32.45 39.76
C ARG A 149 11.98 -33.83 39.26
N ALA A 150 12.55 -33.92 38.05
CA ALA A 150 13.07 -35.19 37.53
C ALA A 150 14.51 -35.48 37.97
N HIS A 151 15.34 -34.46 38.21
CA HIS A 151 16.75 -34.64 38.60
C HIS A 151 16.97 -34.98 40.08
N LYS A 152 15.97 -34.83 40.95
CA LYS A 152 16.08 -35.12 42.39
C LYS A 152 15.55 -36.50 42.81
N ALA A 153 14.78 -37.18 41.94
CA ALA A 153 14.20 -38.49 42.25
C ALA A 153 15.12 -39.68 41.92
N VAL A 154 16.07 -39.51 41.00
CA VAL A 154 16.99 -40.59 40.55
C VAL A 154 18.21 -40.76 41.47
N ALA A 155 18.52 -39.79 42.34
CA ALA A 155 19.70 -39.84 43.23
C ALA A 155 19.47 -40.51 44.60
N ARG A 156 18.31 -41.17 44.84
CA ARG A 156 18.00 -41.81 46.13
C ARG A 156 17.78 -43.33 46.08
N SER A 157 18.06 -43.99 44.96
CA SER A 157 17.84 -45.43 44.80
C SER A 157 19.10 -46.19 44.38
N SER A 158 20.24 -45.85 44.98
CA SER A 158 21.45 -46.66 44.92
C SER A 158 22.25 -46.51 46.23
N SER A 159 21.78 -47.21 47.25
CA SER A 159 22.54 -47.59 48.46
C SER A 159 21.95 -48.90 48.97
#